data_AF-A0A2E3KAY4-F1
#
_entry.id   AF-A0A2E3KAY4-F1
#
_cell.length_a   1.000
_cell.length_b   1.000
_cell.length_c   1.000
_cell.angle_alpha   90.00
_cell.angle_beta   90.00
_cell.angle_gamma   90.00
#
_symmetry.space_group_name_H-M   'P 1'
#
loop_
_entity.id
_entity.type
_entity.pdbx_description
1 polymer ?
#
loop_
_entity_poly.entity_id
_entity_poly.type
_entity_poly.pdbx_seq_one_letter_code
_entity_poly.pdbx_strand_id
1 'polypeptide(L)'
;MVTIEIEPFTEINKSVRLVPAVRKSGNSSEAPDTWAAGEFKTEFTTRPGARFELTTDKPGAWLAPDGANNFSVVTYSLELKRNYVNFLTTKILILFLFALMLWISAIGFSKERLSTDWPWEIVLGIIFFSLGAKSMLPTLPYITLYDLLVMAIYSYAIFDLVLWVAGRTIKTLDNVDLQLRLRQVRVFIAGPLFIIVWWMTMIYSLRDGKIVL
;
A
#
# COMPACT_ATOMS: atom_id res chain seq x y z
N MET A 1 8.17 -7.14 -10.30
CA MET A 1 9.22 -7.67 -11.19
C MET A 1 9.71 -6.51 -12.04
N VAL A 2 11.02 -6.28 -12.07
CA VAL A 2 11.62 -5.30 -12.98
C VAL A 2 12.27 -6.07 -14.11
N THR A 3 11.98 -5.65 -15.33
CA THR A 3 12.42 -6.34 -16.54
C THR A 3 13.22 -5.38 -17.39
N ILE A 4 14.40 -5.81 -17.83
CA ILE A 4 15.24 -5.12 -18.80
C ILE A 4 15.29 -6.00 -20.04
N GLU A 5 14.81 -5.47 -21.15
CA GLU A 5 14.88 -6.12 -22.45
C GLU A 5 16.02 -5.51 -23.27
N ILE A 6 16.86 -6.37 -23.84
CA ILE A 6 17.94 -5.97 -24.76
C ILE A 6 17.68 -6.64 -26.10
N GLU A 7 17.68 -5.83 -27.16
CA GLU A 7 17.51 -6.29 -28.53
C GLU A 7 18.39 -5.50 -29.51
N PRO A 8 18.83 -6.10 -30.63
CA PRO A 8 19.46 -5.36 -31.73
C PRO A 8 18.47 -4.39 -32.37
N PHE A 9 18.93 -3.16 -32.64
CA PHE A 9 18.06 -2.11 -33.18
C PHE A 9 17.70 -2.31 -34.66
N THR A 10 18.58 -2.89 -35.47
CA THR A 10 18.40 -3.04 -36.93
C THR A 10 18.53 -4.47 -37.44
N GLU A 11 19.26 -5.33 -36.75
CA GLU A 11 19.67 -6.64 -37.27
C GLU A 11 18.78 -7.78 -36.76
N ILE A 12 18.33 -8.64 -37.68
CA ILE A 12 17.57 -9.86 -37.34
C ILE A 12 18.51 -10.96 -36.82
N ASN A 13 17.95 -11.98 -36.16
CA ASN A 13 18.66 -13.09 -35.51
C ASN A 13 19.57 -13.89 -36.46
N LYS A 14 19.31 -13.85 -37.77
CA LYS A 14 20.22 -14.42 -38.79
C LYS A 14 21.56 -13.65 -38.89
N SER A 15 21.53 -12.34 -38.67
CA SER A 15 22.71 -11.45 -38.72
C SER A 15 23.36 -11.29 -37.34
N VAL A 16 22.55 -11.03 -36.31
CA VAL A 16 23.00 -10.80 -34.93
C VAL A 16 22.17 -11.62 -33.95
N ARG A 17 22.83 -12.57 -33.30
CA ARG A 17 22.22 -13.43 -32.27
C ARG A 17 22.81 -13.14 -30.90
N LEU A 18 21.97 -12.67 -29.98
CA LEU A 18 22.34 -12.59 -28.57
C LEU A 18 22.45 -14.00 -27.97
N VAL A 19 23.54 -14.25 -27.25
CA VAL A 19 23.88 -15.56 -26.66
C VAL A 19 24.38 -15.39 -25.22
N PRO A 20 24.19 -16.40 -24.35
CA PRO A 20 24.68 -16.34 -22.98
C PRO A 20 26.21 -16.24 -22.93
N ALA A 21 26.72 -15.23 -22.22
CA ALA A 21 28.15 -15.13 -21.91
C ALA A 21 28.53 -16.12 -20.80
N VAL A 22 29.66 -16.81 -20.95
CA VAL A 22 30.12 -17.91 -20.08
C VAL A 22 30.51 -17.45 -18.65
N ARG A 23 30.57 -16.13 -18.37
CA ARG A 23 30.96 -15.61 -17.05
C ARG A 23 29.72 -15.36 -16.20
N LYS A 24 29.66 -16.07 -15.06
CA LYS A 24 28.65 -16.02 -13.99
C LYS A 24 27.91 -14.69 -13.93
N SER A 25 26.61 -14.72 -14.25
CA SER A 25 25.68 -13.71 -13.81
C SER A 25 25.68 -13.68 -12.28
N GLY A 26 26.11 -12.57 -11.69
CA GLY A 26 26.06 -12.36 -10.25
C GLY A 26 25.46 -11.00 -9.97
N ASN A 27 24.54 -10.94 -9.00
CA ASN A 27 24.11 -9.66 -8.41
C ASN A 27 25.32 -9.06 -7.68
N SER A 28 26.02 -8.10 -8.30
CA SER A 28 27.16 -7.42 -7.67
C SER A 28 26.79 -6.09 -6.99
N SER A 29 25.50 -5.82 -6.79
CA SER A 29 25.02 -4.59 -6.16
C SER A 29 24.34 -4.94 -4.85
N GLU A 30 24.79 -4.32 -3.75
CA GLU A 30 23.98 -4.23 -2.53
C GLU A 30 22.61 -3.67 -2.91
N ALA A 31 21.56 -4.43 -2.62
CA ALA A 31 20.22 -3.97 -2.90
C ALA A 31 19.93 -2.75 -2.00
N PRO A 32 19.36 -1.65 -2.53
CA PRO A 32 19.00 -0.50 -1.70
C PRO A 32 18.02 -0.95 -0.61
N ASP A 33 18.16 -0.44 0.62
CA ASP A 33 17.42 -0.85 1.84
C ASP A 33 15.88 -0.96 1.69
N THR A 34 15.34 -0.30 0.67
CA THR A 34 13.90 -0.27 0.35
C THR A 34 13.40 -1.56 -0.33
N TRP A 35 14.29 -2.33 -0.97
CA TRP A 35 13.95 -3.50 -1.76
C TRP A 35 14.86 -4.68 -1.43
N ALA A 36 14.26 -5.85 -1.18
CA ALA A 36 14.97 -7.11 -1.19
C ALA A 36 14.99 -7.66 -2.62
N ALA A 37 16.18 -7.95 -3.14
CA ALA A 37 16.36 -8.64 -4.40
C ALA A 37 16.06 -10.14 -4.22
N GLY A 38 15.13 -10.66 -5.01
CA GLY A 38 14.82 -12.08 -5.14
C GLY A 38 15.62 -12.74 -6.26
N GLU A 39 15.01 -13.70 -6.94
CA GLU A 39 15.65 -14.40 -8.06
C GLU A 39 15.92 -13.45 -9.24
N PHE A 40 17.12 -13.57 -9.79
CA PHE A 40 17.50 -12.97 -11.06
C PHE A 40 17.40 -14.03 -12.15
N LYS A 41 16.60 -13.75 -13.19
CA LYS A 41 16.37 -14.66 -14.31
C LYS A 41 16.83 -14.00 -15.60
N THR A 42 17.44 -14.78 -16.48
CA THR A 42 17.84 -14.33 -17.81
C THR A 42 17.27 -15.29 -18.83
N GLU A 43 16.57 -14.75 -19.82
CA GLU A 43 15.96 -15.54 -20.88
C GLU A 43 16.42 -15.02 -22.25
N PHE A 44 16.88 -15.94 -23.10
CA PHE A 44 17.27 -15.65 -24.48
C PHE A 44 16.17 -16.18 -25.39
N THR A 45 15.45 -15.29 -26.05
CA THR A 45 14.30 -15.64 -26.88
C THR A 45 14.38 -14.94 -28.23
N THR A 46 13.39 -15.21 -29.10
CA THR A 46 13.14 -14.43 -30.31
C THR A 46 11.89 -13.62 -30.07
N ARG A 47 11.88 -12.34 -30.47
CA ARG A 47 10.73 -11.44 -30.23
C ARG A 47 9.44 -12.08 -30.78
N PRO A 48 8.38 -12.20 -29.97
CA PRO A 48 7.09 -12.68 -30.46
C PRO A 48 6.37 -11.55 -31.23
N GLY A 49 6.03 -11.81 -32.50
CA GLY A 49 5.23 -10.91 -33.33
C GLY A 49 6.05 -9.89 -34.15
N ALA A 50 5.34 -9.08 -34.95
CA ALA A 50 5.94 -8.06 -35.80
C ALA A 50 6.32 -6.79 -35.04
N ARG A 51 7.42 -6.13 -35.43
CA ARG A 51 7.80 -4.83 -34.87
C ARG A 51 6.98 -3.71 -35.52
N PHE A 52 6.38 -2.86 -34.70
CA PHE A 52 5.73 -1.64 -35.16
C PHE A 52 6.79 -0.56 -35.38
N GLU A 53 6.69 0.14 -36.51
CA GLU A 53 7.47 1.36 -36.74
C GLU A 53 7.00 2.43 -35.74
N LEU A 54 7.95 3.16 -35.13
CA LEU A 54 7.70 4.23 -34.14
C LEU A 54 6.78 5.37 -34.65
N THR A 55 6.39 5.35 -35.94
CA THR A 55 5.62 6.41 -36.61
C THR A 55 4.36 5.94 -37.32
N THR A 56 4.00 4.65 -37.27
CA THR A 56 2.78 4.14 -37.94
C THR A 56 2.15 2.94 -37.22
N ASP A 57 0.82 2.91 -37.18
CA ASP A 57 -0.01 1.80 -36.64
C ASP A 57 -0.01 0.54 -37.55
N LYS A 58 0.91 0.46 -38.52
CA LYS A 58 1.10 -0.68 -39.42
C LYS A 58 2.50 -1.26 -39.20
N PRO A 59 2.67 -2.60 -39.24
CA PRO A 59 3.98 -3.22 -39.16
C PRO A 59 4.89 -2.64 -40.24
N GLY A 60 6.05 -2.17 -39.82
CA GLY A 60 6.95 -1.38 -40.64
C GLY A 60 7.71 -2.20 -41.67
N ALA A 61 7.53 -1.89 -42.94
CA ALA A 61 8.20 -2.54 -44.07
C ALA A 61 9.73 -2.29 -44.11
N TRP A 62 10.27 -1.37 -43.30
CA TRP A 62 11.69 -1.02 -43.34
C TRP A 62 12.61 -1.96 -42.53
N LEU A 63 12.10 -2.70 -41.56
CA LEU A 63 12.92 -3.59 -40.71
C LEU A 63 12.90 -5.06 -41.17
N ALA A 64 12.02 -5.39 -42.11
CA ALA A 64 11.97 -6.69 -42.78
C ALA A 64 11.20 -6.57 -44.12
N PRO A 65 11.87 -6.33 -45.27
CA PRO A 65 11.23 -6.29 -46.59
C PRO A 65 10.50 -7.60 -46.96
N ASP A 66 10.87 -8.69 -46.28
CA ASP A 66 10.39 -10.06 -46.41
C ASP A 66 9.51 -10.52 -45.22
N GLY A 67 9.21 -9.63 -44.26
CA GLY A 67 8.43 -9.96 -43.07
C GLY A 67 9.16 -10.83 -42.03
N ALA A 68 10.47 -11.02 -42.16
CA ALA A 68 11.30 -11.75 -41.20
C ALA A 68 11.44 -11.00 -39.86
N ASN A 69 10.46 -11.17 -38.98
CA ASN A 69 10.37 -10.55 -37.65
C ASN A 69 11.16 -11.29 -36.56
N ASN A 70 12.24 -12.00 -36.92
CA ASN A 70 12.96 -12.85 -35.99
C ASN A 70 14.12 -12.08 -35.34
N PHE A 71 13.85 -11.12 -34.45
CA PHE A 71 14.90 -10.43 -33.68
C PHE A 71 15.30 -11.26 -32.45
N SER A 72 16.59 -11.32 -32.14
CA SER A 72 17.04 -11.94 -30.88
C SER A 72 16.81 -10.97 -29.73
N VAL A 73 16.22 -11.46 -28.64
CA VAL A 73 15.91 -10.66 -27.44
C VAL A 73 16.50 -11.35 -26.22
N VAL A 74 17.10 -10.56 -25.34
CA VAL A 74 17.49 -10.99 -24.00
C VAL A 74 16.64 -10.26 -22.99
N THR A 75 15.95 -11.02 -22.17
CA THR A 75 15.13 -10.50 -21.09
C THR A 75 15.82 -10.81 -19.78
N TYR A 76 16.32 -9.78 -19.12
CA TYR A 76 16.77 -9.85 -17.74
C TYR A 76 15.62 -9.48 -16.83
N SER A 77 15.33 -10.31 -15.85
CA SER A 77 14.29 -10.01 -14.88
C SER A 77 14.80 -10.18 -13.45
N LEU A 78 14.44 -9.21 -12.63
CA LEU A 78 14.77 -9.20 -11.22
C LEU A 78 13.47 -9.14 -10.42
N GLU A 79 13.27 -10.16 -9.59
CA GLU A 79 12.23 -10.13 -8.57
C GLU A 79 12.63 -9.13 -7.49
N LEU A 80 11.79 -8.11 -7.27
CA LEU A 80 11.98 -7.15 -6.20
C LEU A 80 10.83 -7.29 -5.22
N LYS A 81 11.16 -7.49 -3.95
CA LYS A 81 10.20 -7.52 -2.85
C LYS A 81 10.40 -6.28 -1.99
N ARG A 82 9.33 -5.51 -1.78
CA ARG A 82 9.39 -4.30 -0.95
C ARG A 82 9.71 -4.67 0.50
N ASN A 83 10.70 -4.01 1.09
CA ASN A 83 10.96 -4.13 2.52
C ASN A 83 9.93 -3.28 3.28
N TYR A 84 8.80 -3.88 3.62
CA TYR A 84 7.67 -3.19 4.23
C TYR A 84 7.80 -2.99 5.75
N VAL A 85 8.78 -3.61 6.40
CA VAL A 85 8.92 -3.59 7.88
C VAL A 85 9.09 -2.17 8.39
N ASN A 86 9.95 -1.38 7.76
CA ASN A 86 10.19 0.01 8.15
C ASN A 86 8.90 0.85 8.03
N PHE A 87 8.16 0.70 6.93
CA PHE A 87 6.90 1.42 6.74
C PHE A 87 5.82 0.97 7.76
N LEU A 88 5.78 -0.33 8.06
CA LEU A 88 4.86 -0.89 9.05
C LEU A 88 5.12 -0.30 10.45
N THR A 89 6.38 -0.28 10.90
CA THR A 89 6.74 0.18 12.25
C THR A 89 6.71 1.69 12.38
N THR A 90 7.18 2.42 11.37
CA THR A 90 7.28 3.88 11.46
C THR A 90 6.00 4.60 11.05
N LYS A 91 5.12 3.99 10.26
CA LYS A 91 3.88 4.65 9.80
C LYS A 91 2.62 3.98 10.33
N ILE A 92 2.41 2.72 9.98
CA ILE A 92 1.15 2.01 10.27
C ILE A 92 0.96 1.81 11.78
N LEU A 93 2.02 1.41 12.48
CA LEU A 93 1.97 1.23 13.94
C LEU A 93 1.68 2.55 14.66
N ILE A 94 2.29 3.66 14.24
CA ILE A 94 2.05 4.97 14.85
C ILE A 94 0.59 5.40 14.65
N LEU A 95 0.03 5.21 13.46
CA LEU A 95 -1.39 5.46 13.19
C LEU A 95 -2.31 4.59 14.07
N PHE A 96 -1.98 3.32 14.24
CA PHE A 96 -2.70 2.41 15.14
C PHE A 96 -2.63 2.89 16.59
N LEU A 97 -1.47 3.36 17.06
CA LEU A 97 -1.31 3.91 18.40
C LEU A 97 -2.16 5.17 18.61
N PHE A 98 -2.27 6.06 17.63
CA PHE A 98 -3.19 7.20 17.71
C PHE A 98 -4.65 6.76 17.85
N ALA A 99 -5.08 5.75 17.08
CA ALA A 99 -6.43 5.21 17.21
C ALA A 99 -6.66 4.56 18.59
N LEU A 100 -5.65 3.88 19.15
CA LEU A 100 -5.71 3.38 20.53
C LEU A 100 -5.78 4.51 21.57
N MET A 101 -5.05 5.60 21.38
CA MET A 101 -5.14 6.77 22.27
C MET A 101 -6.55 7.37 22.23
N LEU A 102 -7.20 7.42 21.05
CA LEU A 102 -8.59 7.84 20.92
C LEU A 102 -9.51 6.91 21.72
N TRP A 103 -9.30 5.59 21.66
CA TRP A 103 -10.06 4.65 22.48
C TRP A 103 -9.85 4.85 23.98
N ILE A 104 -8.60 4.99 24.42
CA ILE A 104 -8.25 5.21 25.84
C ILE A 104 -8.86 6.52 26.36
N SER A 105 -8.94 7.56 25.53
CA SER A 105 -9.57 8.82 25.90
C SER A 105 -11.04 8.66 26.33
N ALA A 106 -11.75 7.70 25.74
CA ALA A 106 -13.15 7.42 26.08
C ALA A 106 -13.31 6.74 27.46
N ILE A 107 -12.21 6.22 28.03
CA ILE A 107 -12.18 5.56 29.34
C ILE A 107 -12.10 6.58 30.47
N GLY A 108 -11.45 7.73 30.28
CA GLY A 108 -11.27 8.75 31.33
C GLY A 108 -12.57 9.50 31.64
N PHE A 109 -13.30 9.11 32.69
CA PHE A 109 -14.49 9.83 33.17
C PHE A 109 -14.38 10.05 34.67
N SER A 110 -14.41 11.29 35.12
CA SER A 110 -14.65 11.62 36.53
C SER A 110 -16.15 11.83 36.73
N LYS A 111 -16.69 11.31 37.85
CA LYS A 111 -18.10 11.51 38.24
C LYS A 111 -18.50 12.99 38.26
N GLU A 112 -17.52 13.89 38.42
CA GLU A 112 -17.69 15.33 38.51
C GLU A 112 -17.81 16.05 37.16
N ARG A 113 -17.24 15.52 36.06
CA ARG A 113 -17.22 16.24 34.78
C ARG A 113 -18.30 15.81 33.78
N LEU A 114 -18.94 14.65 33.97
CA LEU A 114 -20.03 14.11 33.11
C LEU A 114 -19.73 14.02 31.59
N SER A 115 -18.59 14.53 31.10
CA SER A 115 -18.07 14.43 29.73
C SER A 115 -16.68 15.09 29.72
N THR A 116 -15.66 14.33 29.35
CA THR A 116 -14.33 14.84 28.99
C THR A 116 -14.42 15.45 27.59
N ASP A 117 -13.67 16.54 27.35
CA ASP A 117 -13.56 17.12 26.01
C ASP A 117 -13.07 16.05 25.02
N TRP A 118 -13.66 16.03 23.83
CA TRP A 118 -13.24 15.08 22.81
C TRP A 118 -11.82 15.42 22.35
N PRO A 119 -10.91 14.43 22.23
CA PRO A 119 -9.49 14.68 22.02
C PRO A 119 -9.20 15.02 20.54
N TRP A 120 -9.61 16.21 20.11
CA TRP A 120 -9.44 16.69 18.75
C TRP A 120 -7.96 16.71 18.32
N GLU A 121 -7.03 16.88 19.27
CA GLU A 121 -5.59 16.83 19.04
C GLU A 121 -5.12 15.47 18.51
N ILE A 122 -5.70 14.38 19.03
CA ILE A 122 -5.41 13.01 18.55
C ILE A 122 -5.85 12.87 17.09
N VAL A 123 -7.01 13.42 16.75
CA VAL A 123 -7.55 13.34 15.38
C VAL A 123 -6.74 14.18 14.40
N LEU A 124 -6.26 15.35 14.81
CA LEU A 124 -5.28 16.09 14.02
C LEU A 124 -3.99 15.28 13.82
N GLY A 125 -3.51 14.60 14.86
CA GLY A 125 -2.40 13.66 14.77
C GLY A 125 -2.63 12.60 13.68
N ILE A 126 -3.80 11.96 13.68
CA ILE A 126 -4.21 10.98 12.65
C ILE A 126 -4.18 11.62 11.25
N ILE A 127 -4.73 12.83 11.10
CA ILE A 127 -4.82 13.52 9.80
C ILE A 127 -3.42 13.86 9.27
N PHE A 128 -2.62 14.60 10.03
CA PHE A 128 -1.29 15.01 9.58
C PHE A 128 -0.38 13.83 9.33
N PHE A 129 -0.43 12.84 10.21
CA PHE A 129 0.44 11.68 10.10
C PHE A 129 0.03 10.77 8.93
N SER A 130 -1.28 10.63 8.65
CA SER A 130 -1.73 9.89 7.48
C SER A 130 -1.38 10.59 6.17
N LEU A 131 -1.55 11.92 6.08
CA LEU A 131 -1.13 12.70 4.91
C LEU A 131 0.38 12.57 4.66
N GLY A 132 1.20 12.70 5.72
CA GLY A 132 2.65 12.57 5.62
C GLY A 132 3.13 11.15 5.28
N ALA A 133 2.36 10.11 5.62
CA ALA A 133 2.64 8.75 5.19
C ALA A 133 2.19 8.50 3.73
N LYS A 134 1.04 9.05 3.31
CA LYS A 134 0.55 8.96 1.94
C LYS A 134 1.49 9.63 0.94
N SER A 135 2.11 10.75 1.29
CA SER A 135 3.08 11.44 0.44
C SER A 135 4.37 10.64 0.19
N MET A 136 4.65 9.60 0.98
CA MET A 136 5.79 8.69 0.79
C MET A 136 5.45 7.48 -0.09
N LEU A 137 4.17 7.31 -0.44
CA LEU A 137 3.69 6.23 -1.30
C LEU A 137 3.45 6.74 -2.72
N PRO A 138 3.72 5.92 -3.74
CA PRO A 138 3.35 6.28 -5.10
C PRO A 138 1.83 6.41 -5.24
N THR A 139 1.38 7.32 -6.09
CA THR A 139 -0.03 7.44 -6.44
C THR A 139 -0.43 6.27 -7.34
N LEU A 140 -1.31 5.41 -6.85
CA LEU A 140 -1.81 4.24 -7.56
C LEU A 140 -3.29 4.45 -7.93
N PRO A 141 -3.77 3.91 -9.07
CA PRO A 141 -5.15 4.07 -9.51
C PRO A 141 -6.14 3.14 -8.76
N TYR A 142 -5.65 2.38 -7.78
CA TYR A 142 -6.43 1.45 -6.96
C TYR A 142 -6.15 1.67 -5.48
N ILE A 143 -7.09 1.21 -4.65
CA ILE A 143 -7.02 1.32 -3.19
C ILE A 143 -5.95 0.37 -2.66
N THR A 144 -5.01 0.90 -1.88
CA THR A 144 -3.95 0.12 -1.23
C THR A 144 -4.37 -0.37 0.16
N LEU A 145 -3.59 -1.28 0.76
CA LEU A 145 -3.78 -1.69 2.16
C LEU A 145 -3.70 -0.47 3.09
N TYR A 146 -2.73 0.40 2.85
CA TYR A 146 -2.57 1.62 3.60
C TYR A 146 -3.84 2.47 3.57
N ASP A 147 -4.45 2.64 2.39
CA ASP A 147 -5.70 3.39 2.24
C ASP A 147 -6.86 2.76 3.03
N LEU A 148 -7.00 1.43 2.99
CA LEU A 148 -8.02 0.71 3.77
C LEU A 148 -7.85 0.92 5.28
N LEU A 149 -6.62 0.83 5.79
CA LEU A 149 -6.32 1.03 7.20
C LEU A 149 -6.61 2.48 7.64
N VAL A 150 -6.23 3.46 6.82
CA VAL A 150 -6.52 4.88 7.10
C VAL A 150 -8.04 5.13 7.07
N MET A 151 -8.77 4.58 6.10
CA MET A 151 -10.23 4.68 6.06
C MET A 151 -10.88 4.04 7.29
N ALA A 152 -10.37 2.91 7.78
CA ALA A 152 -10.86 2.28 9.01
C ALA A 152 -10.65 3.19 10.24
N ILE A 153 -9.49 3.85 10.35
CA ILE A 153 -9.23 4.82 11.44
C ILE A 153 -10.18 6.02 11.34
N TYR A 154 -10.36 6.59 10.15
CA TYR A 154 -11.26 7.73 9.98
C TYR A 154 -12.72 7.37 10.29
N SER A 155 -13.16 6.20 9.84
CA SER A 155 -14.51 5.69 10.13
C SER A 155 -14.70 5.52 11.64
N TYR A 156 -13.70 4.97 12.33
CA TYR A 156 -13.70 4.84 13.78
C TYR A 156 -13.74 6.21 14.48
N ALA A 157 -12.91 7.17 14.05
CA ALA A 157 -12.87 8.50 14.65
C ALA A 157 -14.18 9.27 14.47
N ILE A 158 -14.81 9.17 13.29
CA ILE A 158 -16.13 9.79 13.02
C ILE A 158 -17.20 9.12 13.87
N PHE A 159 -17.22 7.79 13.95
CA PHE A 159 -18.20 7.08 14.77
C PHE A 159 -18.06 7.44 16.26
N ASP A 160 -16.83 7.51 16.76
CA ASP A 160 -16.54 7.94 18.14
C ASP A 160 -16.98 9.38 18.41
N LEU A 161 -16.72 10.29 17.46
CA LEU A 161 -17.18 11.68 17.52
C LEU A 161 -18.70 11.78 17.58
N VAL A 162 -19.43 11.04 16.74
CA VAL A 162 -20.90 11.04 16.73
C VAL A 162 -21.44 10.57 18.08
N LEU A 163 -20.88 9.50 18.64
CA LEU A 163 -21.27 9.01 19.97
C LEU A 163 -20.96 10.02 21.07
N TRP A 164 -19.84 10.74 20.99
CA TRP A 164 -19.50 11.80 21.93
C TRP A 164 -20.46 12.99 21.83
N VAL A 165 -20.76 13.47 20.62
CA VAL A 165 -21.71 14.57 20.38
C VAL A 165 -23.08 14.18 20.92
N ALA A 166 -23.56 12.97 20.60
CA ALA A 166 -24.83 12.47 21.12
C ALA A 166 -24.84 12.43 22.66
N GLY A 167 -23.76 11.96 23.28
CA GLY A 167 -23.62 11.98 24.74
C GLY A 167 -23.68 13.40 25.32
N ARG A 168 -23.05 14.37 24.67
CA ARG A 168 -23.05 15.79 25.10
C ARG A 168 -24.43 16.43 24.96
N THR A 169 -25.16 16.18 23.88
CA THR A 169 -26.53 16.67 23.68
C THR A 169 -27.50 16.05 24.69
N ILE A 170 -27.25 14.82 25.13
CA ILE A 170 -28.09 14.16 26.13
C ILE A 170 -27.75 14.65 27.54
N LYS A 171 -26.52 15.11 27.78
CA LYS A 171 -26.15 15.85 29.00
C LYS A 171 -26.96 17.12 29.17
N THR A 172 -27.27 17.84 28.10
CA THR A 172 -28.16 19.01 28.20
C THR A 172 -29.61 18.65 28.53
N LEU A 173 -29.99 17.37 28.38
CA LEU A 173 -31.32 16.84 28.69
C LEU A 173 -31.37 16.10 30.04
N ASP A 174 -30.29 16.17 30.84
CA ASP A 174 -30.14 15.59 32.19
C ASP A 174 -30.40 14.07 32.32
N ASN A 175 -30.29 13.33 31.20
CA ASN A 175 -30.50 11.88 31.18
C ASN A 175 -29.18 11.12 31.37
N VAL A 176 -28.86 10.78 32.62
CA VAL A 176 -27.58 10.16 33.02
C VAL A 176 -27.45 8.71 32.55
N ASP A 177 -28.54 7.93 32.57
CA ASP A 177 -28.52 6.51 32.20
C ASP A 177 -28.14 6.30 30.74
N LEU A 178 -28.68 7.13 29.86
CA LEU A 178 -28.42 7.04 28.42
C LEU A 178 -26.97 7.47 28.10
N GLN A 179 -26.42 8.44 28.82
CA GLN A 179 -25.00 8.82 28.70
C GLN A 179 -24.07 7.66 29.09
N LEU A 180 -24.39 6.93 30.17
CA LEU A 180 -23.60 5.78 30.60
C LEU A 180 -23.61 4.68 29.54
N ARG A 181 -24.78 4.40 28.94
CA ARG A 181 -24.91 3.42 27.85
C ARG A 181 -24.10 3.82 26.61
N LEU A 182 -24.18 5.08 26.17
CA LEU A 182 -23.38 5.56 25.03
C LEU A 182 -21.88 5.42 25.28
N ARG A 183 -21.43 5.66 26.51
CA ARG A 183 -20.03 5.42 26.89
C ARG A 183 -19.68 3.95 26.87
N GLN A 184 -20.54 3.07 27.38
CA GLN A 184 -20.32 1.62 27.30
C GLN A 184 -20.20 1.18 25.84
N VAL A 185 -21.00 1.74 24.93
CA VAL A 185 -20.87 1.51 23.49
C VAL A 185 -19.50 1.97 22.98
N ARG A 186 -19.04 3.19 23.31
CA ARG A 186 -17.71 3.69 22.90
C ARG A 186 -16.56 2.80 23.40
N VAL A 187 -16.60 2.42 24.67
CA VAL A 187 -15.50 1.69 25.32
C VAL A 187 -15.53 0.20 25.00
N PHE A 188 -16.68 -0.46 25.11
CA PHE A 188 -16.79 -1.92 25.01
C PHE A 188 -17.20 -2.42 23.63
N ILE A 189 -17.71 -1.55 22.75
CA ILE A 189 -18.11 -1.94 21.40
C ILE A 189 -17.20 -1.28 20.37
N ALA A 190 -17.15 0.06 20.31
CA ALA A 190 -16.48 0.78 19.23
C ALA A 190 -14.97 0.48 19.16
N GLY A 191 -14.26 0.61 20.28
CA GLY A 191 -12.82 0.32 20.34
C GLY A 191 -12.46 -1.14 20.01
N PRO A 192 -13.07 -2.14 20.69
CA PRO A 192 -12.83 -3.54 20.38
C PRO A 192 -13.19 -3.91 18.93
N LEU A 193 -14.30 -3.40 18.41
CA LEU A 193 -14.69 -3.61 17.01
C LEU A 193 -13.63 -3.04 16.05
N PHE A 194 -13.11 -1.84 16.32
CA PHE A 194 -12.01 -1.28 15.54
C PHE A 194 -10.78 -2.20 15.53
N ILE A 195 -10.37 -2.73 16.69
CA ILE A 195 -9.23 -3.65 16.78
C ILE A 195 -9.47 -4.91 15.94
N ILE A 196 -10.67 -5.49 16.01
CA ILE A 196 -11.03 -6.67 15.24
C ILE A 196 -10.98 -6.38 13.73
N VAL A 197 -11.59 -5.27 13.30
CA VAL A 197 -11.61 -4.87 11.88
C VAL A 197 -10.19 -4.60 11.38
N TRP A 198 -9.38 -3.88 12.16
CA TRP A 198 -7.98 -3.60 11.84
C TRP A 198 -7.18 -4.89 11.66
N TRP A 199 -7.29 -5.81 12.63
CA TRP A 199 -6.59 -7.09 12.61
C TRP A 199 -7.00 -7.97 11.44
N MET A 200 -8.30 -8.07 11.16
CA MET A 200 -8.83 -8.80 10.00
C MET A 200 -8.29 -8.23 8.68
N THR A 201 -8.26 -6.91 8.55
CA THR A 201 -7.74 -6.22 7.37
C THR A 201 -6.25 -6.53 7.16
N MET A 202 -5.45 -6.51 8.24
CA MET A 202 -4.03 -6.87 8.19
C MET A 202 -3.81 -8.34 7.79
N ILE A 203 -4.53 -9.28 8.42
CA ILE A 203 -4.36 -10.72 8.13
C ILE A 203 -4.75 -11.05 6.70
N TYR A 204 -5.92 -10.56 6.26
CA TYR A 204 -6.41 -10.83 4.90
C TYR A 204 -5.39 -10.36 3.85
N SER A 205 -4.84 -9.17 4.05
CA SER A 205 -3.90 -8.55 3.12
C SER A 205 -2.51 -9.22 3.13
N LEU A 206 -2.05 -9.69 4.29
CA LEU A 206 -0.80 -10.43 4.42
C LEU A 206 -0.88 -11.85 3.85
N ARG A 207 -2.04 -12.49 3.95
CA ARG A 207 -2.27 -13.88 3.47
C ARG A 207 -2.29 -13.98 1.95
N ASP A 208 -2.91 -13.01 1.29
CA ASP A 208 -3.11 -13.10 -0.17
C ASP A 208 -1.93 -12.58 -0.98
N GLY A 209 -0.94 -11.91 -0.37
CA GLY A 209 0.25 -11.38 -1.06
C GLY A 209 -0.03 -10.40 -2.21
N LYS A 210 -1.30 -10.04 -2.41
CA LYS A 210 -1.81 -9.29 -3.57
C LYS A 210 -1.92 -7.79 -3.34
N ILE A 211 -1.78 -7.33 -2.10
CA ILE A 211 -1.99 -5.92 -1.78
C ILE A 211 -0.65 -5.23 -1.54
N VAL A 212 -0.33 -4.33 -2.46
CA VAL A 212 0.86 -3.46 -2.40
C VAL A 212 0.69 -2.52 -1.21
N LEU A 213 1.54 -2.70 -0.20
CA LEU A 213 1.88 -1.69 0.81
C LEU A 213 2.69 -0.58 0.16
#